data_AF-A0A972APN9-F1
#
_entry.id   AF-A0A972APN9-F1
#
_cell.length_a   1.000
_cell.length_b   1.000
_cell.length_c   1.000
_cell.angle_alpha   90.00
_cell.angle_beta   90.00
_cell.angle_gamma   90.00
#
_symmetry.space_group_name_H-M   'P 1'
#
loop_
_entity.id
_entity.type
_entity.pdbx_description
1 polymer ?
#
loop_
_entity_poly.entity_id
_entity_poly.type
_entity_poly.pdbx_seq_one_letter_code
_entity_poly.pdbx_strand_id
1 'polypeptide(L)'
;MGMIVAEDLQAHGNRRGNPVIMVDDDINKQGKRIRGIPILGGCENIPELAKQYKIDEIIVCIPAASPERQVEILKIAMETGCVLKTSPTLLEMSADENAILKVRNVEITDLLPRPEVKLDTEVCKYLKNQVVLVTGGGGSIGSELCRQVALYEPEKIIIFDNYENNAFTLQNQLEDMYKESPQIIVRIGSVQDLARLHEVFEEFRPDVVFHAAAHKHVPLMEDSPCEAVKNNIFGSMNTAQTAMEFGVKKFIVLSTDKAVNPANVMGATKRVTEKIIQHLDKHTTSTRFAAVRFGNVLGSNGSVIPIFKEQIEHGGPVTVTDAGMTRYFMTIPEAAQLVVQAGGLAHGGEVFVLDMGEPVKILSLAENLIRLSGFTPYVDIDIKFTGLRPGEKLYEELSLPEEMGGRQMTANNKIFVTSPVDFSEDELLKALEELRCVNRKNVRQLLKKIVPNYTEKGECRPCVEGNEKP
;
A
#
# COMPACT_ATOMS: atom_id res chain seq x y z
N MET A 1 -10.49 18.68 -22.46
CA MET A 1 -9.25 18.89 -21.70
C MET A 1 -8.09 19.36 -22.56
N GLY A 2 -7.68 18.60 -23.59
CA GLY A 2 -6.53 18.98 -24.45
C GLY A 2 -6.59 20.40 -25.04
N MET A 3 -7.78 20.91 -25.40
CA MET A 3 -7.95 22.30 -25.83
C MET A 3 -7.59 23.32 -24.75
N ILE A 4 -7.99 23.09 -23.50
CA ILE A 4 -7.73 24.01 -22.37
C ILE A 4 -6.23 24.04 -22.06
N VAL A 5 -5.59 22.87 -22.02
CA VAL A 5 -4.14 22.78 -21.81
C VAL A 5 -3.37 23.48 -22.93
N ALA A 6 -3.79 23.31 -24.19
CA ALA A 6 -3.17 24.00 -25.31
C ALA A 6 -3.33 25.53 -25.24
N GLU A 7 -4.49 26.02 -24.82
CA GLU A 7 -4.72 27.46 -24.59
C GLU A 7 -3.82 28.01 -23.47
N ASP A 8 -3.67 27.29 -22.36
CA ASP A 8 -2.78 27.68 -21.26
C ASP A 8 -1.31 27.76 -21.73
N LEU A 9 -0.84 26.76 -22.48
CA LEU A 9 0.51 26.76 -23.03
C LEU A 9 0.75 27.93 -23.99
N GLN A 10 -0.19 28.19 -24.90
CA GLN A 10 -0.11 29.31 -25.85
C GLN A 10 -0.15 30.67 -25.13
N ALA A 11 -0.96 30.81 -24.08
CA ALA A 11 -1.10 32.06 -23.31
C ALA A 11 0.17 32.43 -22.54
N HIS A 12 0.94 31.46 -22.07
CA HIS A 12 2.17 31.67 -21.30
C HIS A 12 3.45 31.60 -22.15
N GLY A 13 3.33 31.37 -23.46
CA GLY A 13 4.44 31.30 -24.42
C GLY A 13 5.49 30.22 -24.09
N ASN A 14 6.72 30.41 -24.56
CA ASN A 14 7.82 29.45 -24.39
C ASN A 14 8.18 29.12 -22.92
N ARG A 15 7.64 29.83 -21.92
CA ARG A 15 7.91 29.56 -20.51
C ARG A 15 7.29 28.24 -20.02
N ARG A 16 6.19 27.78 -20.63
CA ARG A 16 5.53 26.51 -20.28
C ARG A 16 5.62 25.44 -21.37
N GLY A 17 6.14 25.80 -22.54
CA GLY A 17 6.26 24.91 -23.71
C GLY A 17 5.42 25.41 -24.88
N ASN A 18 5.73 24.91 -26.09
CA ASN A 18 5.02 25.27 -27.32
C ASN A 18 4.28 24.05 -27.88
N PRO A 19 2.94 24.03 -27.93
CA PRO A 19 2.20 22.88 -28.44
C PRO A 19 2.38 22.78 -29.97
N VAL A 20 2.96 21.67 -30.43
CA VAL A 20 3.34 21.48 -31.85
C VAL A 20 2.27 20.69 -32.61
N ILE A 21 1.81 19.58 -32.05
CA ILE A 21 0.83 18.65 -32.64
C ILE A 21 -0.07 18.06 -31.55
N MET A 22 -1.21 17.49 -31.95
CA MET A 22 -2.10 16.69 -31.11
C MET A 22 -2.35 15.32 -31.75
N VAL A 23 -2.75 14.34 -30.96
CA VAL A 23 -3.21 13.02 -31.40
C VAL A 23 -4.57 12.75 -30.76
N ASP A 24 -5.49 12.09 -31.47
CA ASP A 24 -6.81 11.71 -30.93
C ASP A 24 -7.34 10.49 -31.70
N ASP A 25 -7.82 9.48 -30.97
CA ASP A 25 -8.35 8.26 -31.57
C ASP A 25 -9.68 8.49 -32.31
N ASP A 26 -10.36 9.62 -32.08
CA ASP A 26 -11.55 9.99 -32.85
C ASP A 26 -11.15 10.40 -34.28
N ILE A 27 -11.40 9.49 -35.22
CA ILE A 27 -11.17 9.67 -36.66
C ILE A 27 -11.79 10.98 -37.18
N ASN A 28 -12.91 11.44 -36.61
CA ASN A 28 -13.54 12.69 -37.05
C ASN A 28 -12.74 13.95 -36.69
N LYS A 29 -11.80 13.85 -35.74
CA LYS A 29 -10.93 14.95 -35.34
C LYS A 29 -9.60 14.94 -36.09
N GLN A 30 -9.16 13.78 -36.57
CA GLN A 30 -7.91 13.64 -37.30
C GLN A 30 -7.90 14.50 -38.57
N GLY A 31 -6.77 15.16 -38.85
CA GLY A 31 -6.62 16.11 -39.95
C GLY A 31 -7.24 17.49 -39.70
N LYS A 32 -7.98 17.69 -38.60
CA LYS A 32 -8.46 19.02 -38.18
C LYS A 32 -7.39 19.76 -37.36
N ARG A 33 -7.69 21.01 -37.04
CA ARG A 33 -6.87 21.87 -36.17
C ARG A 33 -7.67 22.35 -34.98
N ILE A 34 -7.05 22.36 -33.80
CA ILE A 34 -7.58 23.02 -32.59
C ILE A 34 -6.63 24.16 -32.25
N ARG A 35 -7.15 25.40 -32.21
CA ARG A 35 -6.32 26.61 -31.92
C ARG A 35 -5.05 26.69 -32.77
N GLY A 36 -5.16 26.30 -34.04
CA GLY A 36 -4.05 26.28 -35.01
C GLY A 36 -3.14 25.04 -34.95
N ILE A 37 -3.26 24.20 -33.91
CA ILE A 37 -2.46 22.99 -33.72
C ILE A 37 -3.09 21.82 -34.49
N PRO A 38 -2.36 21.12 -35.38
CA PRO A 38 -2.89 20.00 -36.14
C PRO A 38 -3.07 18.74 -35.28
N ILE A 39 -4.16 18.01 -35.53
CA ILE A 39 -4.41 16.68 -34.96
C ILE A 39 -3.96 15.64 -36.00
N LEU A 40 -2.94 14.86 -35.65
CA LEU A 40 -2.27 13.93 -36.56
C LEU A 40 -2.44 12.50 -36.02
N GLY A 41 -3.27 11.70 -36.69
CA GLY A 41 -3.44 10.28 -36.36
C GLY A 41 -3.99 9.99 -34.96
N GLY A 42 -3.96 8.70 -34.60
CA GLY A 42 -4.37 8.20 -33.30
C GLY A 42 -3.20 8.08 -32.32
N CYS A 43 -3.49 7.62 -31.10
CA CYS A 43 -2.47 7.49 -30.06
C CYS A 43 -1.39 6.45 -30.40
N GLU A 44 -1.68 5.48 -31.27
CA GLU A 44 -0.71 4.52 -31.81
C GLU A 44 0.42 5.18 -32.61
N ASN A 45 0.18 6.38 -33.16
CA ASN A 45 1.18 7.11 -33.93
C ASN A 45 2.14 7.94 -33.07
N ILE A 46 1.95 7.99 -31.74
CA ILE A 46 2.76 8.80 -30.82
C ILE A 46 4.28 8.56 -31.01
N PRO A 47 4.81 7.32 -31.09
CA PRO A 47 6.24 7.08 -31.21
C PRO A 47 6.85 7.68 -32.49
N GLU A 48 6.17 7.52 -33.62
CA GLU A 48 6.63 8.04 -34.91
C GLU A 48 6.55 9.57 -34.96
N LEU A 49 5.42 10.13 -34.51
CA LEU A 49 5.17 11.56 -34.51
C LEU A 49 6.10 12.31 -33.55
N ALA A 50 6.37 11.76 -32.37
CA ALA A 50 7.31 12.36 -31.42
C ALA A 50 8.70 12.51 -32.03
N LYS A 51 9.17 11.50 -32.76
CA LYS A 51 10.45 11.54 -33.48
C LYS A 51 10.43 12.51 -34.67
N GLN A 52 9.39 12.47 -35.50
CA GLN A 52 9.26 13.31 -36.69
C GLN A 52 9.25 14.81 -36.33
N TYR A 53 8.52 15.16 -35.29
CA TYR A 53 8.34 16.56 -34.86
C TYR A 53 9.31 17.00 -33.76
N LYS A 54 10.24 16.13 -33.34
CA LYS A 54 11.22 16.38 -32.28
C LYS A 54 10.57 16.89 -30.99
N ILE A 55 9.62 16.12 -30.49
CA ILE A 55 8.84 16.46 -29.30
C ILE A 55 9.68 16.21 -28.04
N ASP A 56 9.73 17.19 -27.14
CA ASP A 56 10.43 17.08 -25.84
C ASP A 56 9.51 16.54 -24.74
N GLU A 57 8.23 16.95 -24.76
CA GLU A 57 7.25 16.64 -23.72
C GLU A 57 5.91 16.17 -24.31
N ILE A 58 5.28 15.18 -23.68
CA ILE A 58 3.95 14.68 -24.03
C ILE A 58 3.01 14.86 -22.85
N ILE A 59 1.88 15.54 -23.07
CA ILE A 59 0.85 15.75 -22.04
C ILE A 59 -0.38 14.91 -22.36
N VAL A 60 -0.65 13.89 -21.55
CA VAL A 60 -1.82 13.02 -21.69
C VAL A 60 -3.04 13.72 -21.07
N CYS A 61 -4.05 14.03 -21.91
CA CYS A 61 -5.20 14.88 -21.56
C CYS A 61 -6.55 14.17 -21.76
N ILE A 62 -6.68 12.95 -21.24
CA ILE A 62 -7.84 12.06 -21.46
C ILE A 62 -8.50 11.61 -20.15
N PRO A 63 -8.90 12.53 -19.25
CA PRO A 63 -9.41 12.17 -17.92
C PRO A 63 -10.75 11.40 -17.97
N ALA A 64 -11.43 11.37 -19.13
CA ALA A 64 -12.67 10.62 -19.36
C ALA A 64 -12.44 9.21 -19.96
N ALA A 65 -11.21 8.87 -20.36
CA ALA A 65 -10.89 7.53 -20.85
C ALA A 65 -10.91 6.52 -19.69
N SER A 66 -11.15 5.24 -19.97
CA SER A 66 -11.06 4.21 -18.95
C SER A 66 -9.63 4.11 -18.40
N PRO A 67 -9.43 3.71 -17.13
CA PRO A 67 -8.10 3.55 -16.55
C PRO A 67 -7.18 2.67 -17.40
N GLU A 68 -7.72 1.61 -18.00
CA GLU A 68 -6.98 0.69 -18.86
C GLU A 68 -6.46 1.40 -20.12
N ARG A 69 -7.30 2.23 -20.76
CA ARG A 69 -6.89 3.00 -21.94
C ARG A 69 -5.89 4.10 -21.60
N GLN A 70 -6.02 4.74 -20.43
CA GLN A 70 -5.04 5.72 -19.96
C GLN A 70 -3.65 5.08 -19.79
N VAL A 71 -3.59 3.92 -19.13
CA VAL A 71 -2.36 3.15 -18.93
C VAL A 71 -1.77 2.70 -20.27
N GLU A 72 -2.60 2.26 -21.22
CA GLU A 72 -2.17 1.88 -22.57
C GLU A 72 -1.50 3.04 -23.31
N ILE A 73 -2.13 4.21 -23.32
CA ILE A 73 -1.59 5.41 -23.98
C ILE A 73 -0.31 5.88 -23.32
N LEU A 74 -0.24 5.84 -21.98
CA LEU A 74 0.99 6.15 -21.26
C LEU A 74 2.12 5.19 -21.61
N LYS A 75 1.84 3.90 -21.80
CA LYS A 75 2.85 2.91 -22.25
C LYS A 75 3.38 3.21 -23.64
N ILE A 76 2.51 3.55 -24.59
CA ILE A 76 2.93 3.97 -25.93
C ILE A 76 3.79 5.24 -25.84
N ALA A 77 3.37 6.22 -25.05
CA ALA A 77 4.12 7.47 -24.89
C ALA A 77 5.50 7.26 -24.24
N MET A 78 5.64 6.30 -23.32
CA MET A 78 6.92 5.98 -22.68
C MET A 78 7.99 5.45 -23.64
N GLU A 79 7.61 4.90 -24.80
CA GLU A 79 8.56 4.40 -25.80
C GLU A 79 9.32 5.53 -26.51
N THR A 80 8.86 6.77 -26.38
CA THR A 80 9.43 7.95 -27.05
C THR A 80 10.69 8.50 -26.37
N GLY A 81 10.85 8.26 -25.06
CA GLY A 81 11.83 8.95 -24.22
C GLY A 81 11.48 10.41 -23.87
N CYS A 82 10.34 10.92 -24.31
CA CYS A 82 9.87 12.27 -23.96
C CYS A 82 9.49 12.37 -22.47
N VAL A 83 9.57 13.58 -21.92
CA VAL A 83 9.04 13.85 -20.57
C VAL A 83 7.52 13.69 -20.60
N LEU A 84 7.01 12.76 -19.80
CA LEU A 84 5.57 12.50 -19.73
C LEU A 84 4.91 13.29 -18.62
N LYS A 85 3.82 13.96 -18.98
CA LYS A 85 2.94 14.69 -18.06
C LYS A 85 1.50 14.24 -18.23
N THR A 86 0.70 14.39 -17.19
CA THR A 86 -0.73 14.10 -17.23
C THR A 86 -1.54 15.27 -16.69
N SER A 87 -2.72 15.46 -17.26
CA SER A 87 -3.72 16.39 -16.73
C SER A 87 -4.40 15.82 -15.49
N PRO A 88 -4.94 16.66 -14.61
CA PRO A 88 -5.70 16.21 -13.45
C PRO A 88 -6.89 15.31 -13.81
N THR A 89 -7.30 14.46 -12.86
CA THR A 89 -8.48 13.61 -13.00
C THR A 89 -9.77 14.42 -12.89
N LEU A 90 -10.90 13.86 -13.35
CA LEU A 90 -12.21 14.53 -13.21
C LEU A 90 -12.57 14.82 -11.74
N LEU A 91 -12.13 13.96 -10.81
CA LEU A 91 -12.33 14.14 -9.37
C LEU A 91 -11.51 15.31 -8.82
N GLU A 92 -10.23 15.38 -9.15
CA GLU A 92 -9.35 16.50 -8.76
C GLU A 92 -9.91 17.83 -9.25
N MET A 93 -10.45 17.87 -10.46
CA MET A 93 -11.10 19.04 -11.04
C MET A 93 -12.40 19.43 -10.31
N SER A 94 -13.12 18.47 -9.73
CA SER A 94 -14.36 18.74 -8.99
C SER A 94 -14.11 19.25 -7.58
N ALA A 95 -12.95 18.90 -6.99
CA ALA A 95 -12.58 19.27 -5.62
C ALA A 95 -11.91 20.65 -5.53
N ASP A 96 -11.21 21.08 -6.59
CA ASP A 96 -10.53 22.38 -6.66
C ASP A 96 -10.72 22.97 -8.06
N GLU A 97 -11.45 24.09 -8.16
CA GLU A 97 -11.69 24.79 -9.45
C GLU A 97 -10.37 25.22 -10.12
N ASN A 98 -9.28 25.41 -9.35
CA ASN A 98 -7.95 25.72 -9.88
C ASN A 98 -7.17 24.48 -10.31
N ALA A 99 -7.65 23.27 -10.03
CA ALA A 99 -6.95 22.04 -10.39
C ALA A 99 -6.89 21.84 -11.90
N ILE A 100 -7.82 22.39 -12.69
CA ILE A 100 -7.90 22.26 -14.16
C ILE A 100 -6.55 22.58 -14.85
N LEU A 101 -5.70 23.42 -14.25
CA LEU A 101 -4.40 23.81 -14.81
C LEU A 101 -3.19 23.09 -14.20
N LYS A 102 -3.38 22.17 -13.26
CA LYS A 102 -2.30 21.45 -12.56
C LYS A 102 -1.81 20.24 -13.35
N VAL A 103 -1.14 20.49 -14.48
CA VAL A 103 -0.39 19.44 -15.18
C VAL A 103 0.79 19.00 -14.31
N ARG A 104 0.95 17.69 -14.10
CA ARG A 104 2.06 17.11 -13.32
C ARG A 104 2.80 16.05 -14.12
N ASN A 105 4.01 15.70 -13.67
CA ASN A 105 4.73 14.56 -14.22
C ASN A 105 3.94 13.27 -13.98
N VAL A 106 4.06 12.33 -14.93
CA VAL A 106 3.52 10.98 -14.78
C VAL A 106 4.30 10.27 -13.68
N GLU A 107 3.56 9.67 -12.76
CA GLU A 107 4.09 8.87 -11.68
C GLU A 107 3.87 7.38 -11.96
N ILE A 108 4.62 6.52 -11.27
CA ILE A 108 4.48 5.07 -11.42
C ILE A 108 3.09 4.56 -11.04
N THR A 109 2.39 5.27 -10.17
CA THR A 109 1.00 5.01 -9.78
C THR A 109 0.03 5.15 -10.96
N ASP A 110 0.31 6.03 -11.91
CA ASP A 110 -0.54 6.27 -13.09
C ASP A 110 -0.45 5.11 -14.10
N LEU A 111 0.60 4.28 -14.00
CA LEU A 111 0.81 3.11 -14.85
C LEU A 111 0.15 1.84 -14.29
N LEU A 112 -0.47 1.93 -13.13
CA LEU A 112 -1.11 0.80 -12.48
C LEU A 112 -2.60 0.78 -12.83
N PRO A 113 -3.13 -0.37 -13.30
CA PRO A 113 -4.50 -0.47 -13.79
C PRO A 113 -5.48 -0.55 -12.63
N ARG A 114 -5.69 0.56 -11.90
CA ARG A 114 -6.64 0.60 -10.80
C ARG A 114 -7.50 1.86 -10.76
N PRO A 115 -8.83 1.72 -10.82
CA PRO A 115 -9.72 2.83 -10.52
C PRO A 115 -9.67 3.16 -9.02
N GLU A 116 -9.67 4.44 -8.68
CA GLU A 116 -9.77 4.91 -7.29
C GLU A 116 -10.98 4.29 -6.56
N VAL A 117 -10.84 4.05 -5.25
CA VAL A 117 -11.93 3.55 -4.41
C VAL A 117 -12.95 4.66 -4.21
N LYS A 118 -14.23 4.38 -4.48
CA LYS A 118 -15.32 5.25 -4.04
C LYS A 118 -15.51 5.10 -2.53
N LEU A 119 -15.47 6.23 -1.83
CA LEU A 119 -15.73 6.30 -0.39
C LEU A 119 -17.21 6.06 -0.12
N ASP A 120 -17.52 5.09 0.74
CA ASP A 120 -18.85 4.96 1.34
C ASP A 120 -18.86 5.72 2.67
N THR A 121 -19.40 6.93 2.65
CA THR A 121 -19.48 7.80 3.82
C THR A 121 -20.39 7.26 4.92
N GLU A 122 -21.38 6.43 4.57
CA GLU A 122 -22.31 5.85 5.55
C GLU A 122 -21.62 4.77 6.39
N VAL A 123 -20.85 3.90 5.74
CA VAL A 123 -20.09 2.83 6.42
C VAL A 123 -19.09 3.39 7.43
N CYS A 124 -18.52 4.56 7.17
CA CYS A 124 -17.51 5.18 8.03
C CYS A 124 -18.07 6.03 9.18
N LYS A 125 -19.40 6.19 9.31
CA LYS A 125 -20.02 7.00 10.38
C LYS A 125 -19.68 6.57 11.80
N TYR A 126 -19.24 5.32 11.98
CA TYR A 126 -18.80 4.81 13.28
C TYR A 126 -17.61 5.56 13.87
N LEU A 127 -16.90 6.39 13.10
CA LEU A 127 -15.78 7.21 13.56
C LEU A 127 -16.20 8.60 14.08
N LYS A 128 -17.39 9.07 13.74
CA LYS A 128 -17.84 10.41 14.08
C LYS A 128 -17.97 10.57 15.60
N ASN A 129 -17.42 11.67 16.12
CA ASN A 129 -17.38 11.98 17.56
C ASN A 129 -16.80 10.83 18.41
N GLN A 130 -15.92 9.99 17.84
CA GLN A 130 -15.24 8.94 18.58
C GLN A 130 -13.83 9.35 18.99
N VAL A 131 -13.32 8.71 20.03
CA VAL A 131 -11.89 8.72 20.36
C VAL A 131 -11.21 7.58 19.60
N VAL A 132 -10.32 7.90 18.66
CA VAL A 132 -9.65 6.92 17.79
C VAL A 132 -8.17 6.82 18.13
N LEU A 133 -7.70 5.61 18.47
CA LEU A 133 -6.28 5.31 18.69
C LEU A 133 -5.69 4.60 17.47
N VAL A 134 -4.57 5.10 16.96
CA VAL A 134 -3.79 4.46 15.90
C VAL A 134 -2.40 4.12 16.43
N THR A 135 -2.14 2.83 16.65
CA THR A 135 -0.79 2.36 17.00
C THR A 135 0.06 2.19 15.74
N GLY A 136 1.35 2.52 15.80
CA GLY A 136 2.19 2.62 14.60
C GLY A 136 1.74 3.78 13.70
N GLY A 137 1.16 4.82 14.31
CA GLY A 137 0.54 5.94 13.61
C GLY A 137 1.53 6.80 12.82
N GLY A 138 2.82 6.77 13.13
CA GLY A 138 3.88 7.40 12.31
C GLY A 138 4.37 6.54 11.15
N GLY A 139 3.93 5.29 11.02
CA GLY A 139 4.27 4.42 9.89
C GLY A 139 3.50 4.79 8.62
N SER A 140 3.96 4.34 7.44
CA SER A 140 3.36 4.73 6.14
C SER A 140 1.84 4.52 6.05
N ILE A 141 1.32 3.41 6.57
CA ILE A 141 -0.14 3.17 6.59
C ILE A 141 -0.80 3.81 7.80
N GLY A 142 -0.17 3.77 8.98
CA GLY A 142 -0.71 4.39 10.19
C GLY A 142 -0.96 5.89 10.03
N SER A 143 -0.03 6.60 9.38
CA SER A 143 -0.15 8.04 9.15
C SER A 143 -1.28 8.37 8.21
N GLU A 144 -1.49 7.52 7.20
CA GLU A 144 -2.59 7.67 6.28
C GLU A 144 -3.92 7.32 6.94
N LEU A 145 -3.97 6.29 7.80
CA LEU A 145 -5.16 6.00 8.60
C LEU A 145 -5.56 7.21 9.45
N CYS A 146 -4.61 7.90 10.08
CA CYS A 146 -4.91 9.14 10.80
C CYS A 146 -5.53 10.21 9.89
N ARG A 147 -5.04 10.37 8.64
CA ARG A 147 -5.62 11.31 7.67
C ARG A 147 -7.03 10.91 7.26
N GLN A 148 -7.23 9.65 6.91
CA GLN A 148 -8.53 9.15 6.46
C GLN A 148 -9.55 9.20 7.60
N VAL A 149 -9.13 8.90 8.84
CA VAL A 149 -9.98 9.02 10.04
C VAL A 149 -10.39 10.47 10.29
N ALA A 150 -9.48 11.44 10.12
CA ALA A 150 -9.77 12.86 10.34
C ALA A 150 -10.91 13.40 9.45
N LEU A 151 -11.09 12.83 8.25
CA LEU A 151 -12.19 13.20 7.34
C LEU A 151 -13.59 12.91 7.90
N TYR A 152 -13.70 12.05 8.93
CA TYR A 152 -14.98 11.63 9.50
C TYR A 152 -15.31 12.32 10.84
N GLU A 153 -14.63 13.42 11.15
CA GLU A 153 -14.91 14.26 12.32
C GLU A 153 -14.91 13.46 13.65
N PRO A 154 -13.84 12.72 13.99
CA PRO A 154 -13.72 12.12 15.31
C PRO A 154 -13.57 13.22 16.39
N GLU A 155 -13.74 12.86 17.65
CA GLU A 155 -13.43 13.80 18.76
C GLU A 155 -11.91 13.96 18.90
N LYS A 156 -11.19 12.84 18.90
CA LYS A 156 -9.73 12.79 19.11
C LYS A 156 -9.09 11.74 18.21
N ILE A 157 -7.87 12.03 17.77
CA ILE A 157 -6.98 11.06 17.14
C ILE A 157 -5.73 10.95 18.00
N ILE A 158 -5.52 9.78 18.61
CA ILE A 158 -4.33 9.45 19.37
C ILE A 158 -3.37 8.68 18.46
N ILE A 159 -2.23 9.30 18.17
CA ILE A 159 -1.10 8.71 17.44
C ILE A 159 -0.17 8.07 18.47
N PHE A 160 -0.15 6.73 18.52
CA PHE A 160 0.76 5.99 19.40
C PHE A 160 1.86 5.34 18.57
N ASP A 161 3.12 5.75 18.79
CA ASP A 161 4.26 5.27 18.01
C ASP A 161 5.53 5.25 18.87
N ASN A 162 6.50 4.41 18.49
CA ASN A 162 7.81 4.38 19.15
C ASN A 162 8.82 5.29 18.45
N TYR A 163 8.58 5.68 17.21
CA TYR A 163 9.46 6.53 16.43
C TYR A 163 8.97 7.99 16.43
N GLU A 164 9.54 8.78 17.34
CA GLU A 164 9.09 10.14 17.66
C GLU A 164 9.06 11.10 16.47
N ASN A 165 10.04 11.01 15.57
CA ASN A 165 10.15 11.94 14.44
C ASN A 165 8.94 11.86 13.50
N ASN A 166 8.53 10.63 13.13
CA ASN A 166 7.38 10.46 12.24
C ASN A 166 6.07 10.88 12.93
N ALA A 167 5.92 10.56 14.21
CA ALA A 167 4.73 10.95 14.97
C ALA A 167 4.62 12.48 15.09
N PHE A 168 5.73 13.17 15.37
CA PHE A 168 5.80 14.63 15.42
C PHE A 168 5.49 15.28 14.07
N THR A 169 6.09 14.81 12.98
CA THR A 169 5.80 15.33 11.64
C THR A 169 4.32 15.15 11.26
N LEU A 170 3.75 13.99 11.59
CA LEU A 170 2.34 13.72 11.36
C LEU A 170 1.43 14.64 12.16
N GLN A 171 1.73 14.86 13.44
CA GLN A 171 0.96 15.74 14.31
C GLN A 171 0.88 17.15 13.74
N ASN A 172 2.03 17.78 13.46
CA ASN A 172 2.06 19.13 12.92
C ASN A 172 1.25 19.23 11.62
N GLN A 173 1.40 18.25 10.74
CA GLN A 173 0.65 18.23 9.48
C GLN A 173 -0.87 18.14 9.70
N LEU A 174 -1.34 17.30 10.62
CA LEU A 174 -2.77 17.17 10.90
C LEU A 174 -3.31 18.42 11.60
N GLU A 175 -2.57 19.00 12.55
CA GLU A 175 -2.96 20.26 13.22
C GLU A 175 -3.03 21.45 12.25
N ASP A 176 -2.10 21.53 11.29
CA ASP A 176 -2.12 22.55 10.23
C ASP A 176 -3.33 22.41 9.30
N MET A 177 -3.70 21.17 8.96
CA MET A 177 -4.87 20.88 8.10
C MET A 177 -6.20 21.04 8.85
N TYR A 178 -6.25 20.63 10.12
CA TYR A 178 -7.44 20.52 10.95
C TYR A 178 -7.25 21.36 12.22
N LYS A 179 -7.53 22.67 12.11
CA LYS A 179 -7.20 23.67 13.14
C LYS A 179 -7.88 23.43 14.50
N GLU A 180 -9.16 23.10 14.50
CA GLU A 180 -9.97 23.05 15.72
C GLU A 180 -10.49 21.64 16.06
N SER A 181 -10.68 20.77 15.06
CA SER A 181 -11.19 19.42 15.25
C SER A 181 -10.77 18.52 14.08
N PRO A 182 -10.34 17.26 14.33
CA PRO A 182 -10.26 16.59 15.65
C PRO A 182 -9.06 17.03 16.50
N GLN A 183 -9.11 16.79 17.82
CA GLN A 183 -7.92 16.98 18.67
C GLN A 183 -6.86 15.93 18.33
N ILE A 184 -5.67 16.37 17.89
CA ILE A 184 -4.55 15.50 17.56
C ILE A 184 -3.64 15.34 18.76
N ILE A 185 -3.36 14.09 19.16
CA ILE A 185 -2.57 13.80 20.35
C ILE A 185 -1.51 12.75 20.02
N VAL A 186 -0.25 13.04 20.34
CA VAL A 186 0.84 12.06 20.23
C VAL A 186 1.15 11.46 21.59
N ARG A 187 1.34 10.13 21.62
CA ARG A 187 1.89 9.40 22.76
C ARG A 187 3.00 8.49 22.30
N ILE A 188 4.22 8.73 22.81
CA ILE A 188 5.36 7.88 22.49
C ILE A 188 5.34 6.64 23.39
N GLY A 189 5.56 5.47 22.79
CA GLY A 189 5.60 4.20 23.49
C GLY A 189 5.70 2.99 22.55
N SER A 190 6.05 1.85 23.12
CA SER A 190 6.08 0.57 22.41
C SER A 190 4.83 -0.23 22.75
N VAL A 191 4.24 -0.91 21.76
CA VAL A 191 3.15 -1.88 21.99
C VAL A 191 3.60 -3.10 22.81
N GLN A 192 4.91 -3.28 22.99
CA GLN A 192 5.47 -4.30 23.87
C GLN A 192 5.40 -3.91 25.35
N ASP A 193 5.24 -2.62 25.65
CA ASP A 193 5.14 -2.09 27.01
C ASP A 193 3.66 -2.03 27.44
N LEU A 194 3.23 -3.05 28.18
CA LEU A 194 1.85 -3.17 28.66
C LEU A 194 1.47 -2.05 29.64
N ALA A 195 2.39 -1.62 30.51
CA ALA A 195 2.11 -0.54 31.46
C ALA A 195 1.85 0.77 30.72
N ARG A 196 2.65 1.05 29.67
CA ARG A 196 2.45 2.22 28.83
C ARG A 196 1.14 2.17 28.03
N LEU A 197 0.78 1.00 27.51
CA LEU A 197 -0.53 0.82 26.88
C LEU A 197 -1.67 1.10 27.87
N HIS A 198 -1.61 0.57 29.09
CA HIS A 198 -2.64 0.82 30.10
C HIS A 198 -2.78 2.30 30.44
N GLU A 199 -1.68 3.03 30.61
CA GLU A 199 -1.70 4.48 30.86
C GLU A 199 -2.45 5.23 29.75
N VAL A 200 -2.15 4.93 28.48
CA VAL A 200 -2.79 5.57 27.32
C VAL A 200 -4.28 5.21 27.24
N PHE A 201 -4.64 3.95 27.45
CA PHE A 201 -6.05 3.53 27.40
C PHE A 201 -6.86 4.09 28.57
N GLU A 202 -6.25 4.22 29.75
CA GLU A 202 -6.87 4.82 30.92
C GLU A 202 -7.09 6.32 30.75
N GLU A 203 -6.09 7.04 30.23
CA GLU A 203 -6.14 8.48 29.96
C GLU A 203 -7.20 8.83 28.92
N PHE A 204 -7.23 8.11 27.79
CA PHE A 204 -8.03 8.51 26.62
C PHE A 204 -9.33 7.75 26.41
N ARG A 205 -9.46 6.54 26.94
CA ARG A 205 -10.64 5.68 26.76
C ARG A 205 -11.06 5.57 25.28
N PRO A 206 -10.21 5.02 24.38
CA PRO A 206 -10.51 4.96 22.96
C PRO A 206 -11.77 4.13 22.67
N ASP A 207 -12.59 4.58 21.71
CA ASP A 207 -13.74 3.82 21.20
C ASP A 207 -13.35 2.89 20.05
N VAL A 208 -12.35 3.30 19.26
CA VAL A 208 -11.88 2.58 18.06
C VAL A 208 -10.35 2.52 18.09
N VAL A 209 -9.80 1.33 17.81
CA VAL A 209 -8.36 1.11 17.68
C VAL A 209 -8.03 0.58 16.29
N PHE A 210 -7.15 1.29 15.57
CA PHE A 210 -6.47 0.76 14.40
C PHE A 210 -5.05 0.34 14.79
N HIS A 211 -4.75 -0.96 14.68
CA HIS A 211 -3.46 -1.52 15.03
C HIS A 211 -2.57 -1.71 13.80
N ALA A 212 -1.72 -0.72 13.52
CA ALA A 212 -0.76 -0.71 12.41
C ALA A 212 0.70 -0.94 12.83
N ALA A 213 0.99 -1.03 14.13
CA ALA A 213 2.35 -1.27 14.64
C ALA A 213 2.82 -2.72 14.35
N ALA A 214 3.82 -2.88 13.49
CA ALA A 214 4.45 -4.16 13.19
C ALA A 214 5.83 -3.98 12.55
N HIS A 215 6.69 -4.98 12.69
CA HIS A 215 7.87 -5.14 11.83
C HIS A 215 7.47 -5.85 10.53
N LYS A 216 7.79 -5.24 9.39
CA LYS A 216 7.37 -5.72 8.06
C LYS A 216 8.47 -6.26 7.15
N HIS A 217 9.74 -5.93 7.43
CA HIS A 217 10.84 -6.26 6.52
C HIS A 217 11.23 -7.73 6.63
N VAL A 218 10.85 -8.53 5.64
CA VAL A 218 11.11 -9.99 5.63
C VAL A 218 12.58 -10.33 5.91
N PRO A 219 13.59 -9.75 5.22
CA PRO A 219 14.98 -10.10 5.49
C PRO A 219 15.40 -9.84 6.94
N LEU A 220 15.05 -8.67 7.47
CA LEU A 220 15.38 -8.32 8.86
C LEU A 220 14.69 -9.25 9.87
N MET A 221 13.48 -9.72 9.58
CA MET A 221 12.73 -10.63 10.45
C MET A 221 13.17 -12.08 10.31
N GLU A 222 13.84 -12.46 9.22
CA GLU A 222 14.55 -13.73 9.13
C GLU A 222 15.84 -13.73 9.97
N ASP A 223 16.53 -12.58 10.03
CA ASP A 223 17.73 -12.39 10.85
C ASP A 223 17.40 -12.21 12.34
N SER A 224 16.30 -11.51 12.64
CA SER A 224 15.83 -11.18 13.99
C SER A 224 14.44 -11.77 14.29
N PRO A 225 14.26 -13.10 14.22
CA PRO A 225 12.94 -13.73 14.29
C PRO A 225 12.27 -13.60 15.66
N CYS A 226 13.06 -13.53 16.74
CA CYS A 226 12.52 -13.30 18.08
C CYS A 226 11.90 -11.91 18.24
N GLU A 227 12.47 -10.89 17.59
CA GLU A 227 11.91 -9.54 17.61
C GLU A 227 10.60 -9.45 16.81
N ALA A 228 10.49 -10.21 15.72
CA ALA A 228 9.23 -10.39 15.00
C ALA A 228 8.15 -10.96 15.94
N VAL A 229 8.46 -11.99 16.73
CA VAL A 229 7.53 -12.57 17.70
C VAL A 229 7.13 -11.57 18.79
N LYS A 230 8.11 -10.93 19.45
CA LYS A 230 7.85 -9.96 20.52
C LYS A 230 6.96 -8.81 20.04
N ASN A 231 7.26 -8.25 18.88
CA ASN A 231 6.56 -7.08 18.39
C ASN A 231 5.22 -7.43 17.70
N ASN A 232 5.23 -8.38 16.75
CA ASN A 232 4.05 -8.66 15.92
C ASN A 232 3.04 -9.60 16.60
N ILE A 233 3.49 -10.49 17.49
CA ILE A 233 2.59 -11.40 18.23
C ILE A 233 2.23 -10.74 19.56
N PHE A 234 3.22 -10.57 20.45
CA PHE A 234 2.93 -10.10 21.81
C PHE A 234 2.56 -8.62 21.86
N GLY A 235 3.15 -7.76 21.04
CA GLY A 235 2.73 -6.36 20.93
C GLY A 235 1.27 -6.22 20.45
N SER A 236 0.87 -7.02 19.46
CA SER A 236 -0.53 -7.08 19.02
C SER A 236 -1.46 -7.65 20.09
N MET A 237 -1.04 -8.71 20.77
CA MET A 237 -1.80 -9.34 21.86
C MET A 237 -2.02 -8.37 23.01
N ASN A 238 -0.97 -7.67 23.47
CA ASN A 238 -1.06 -6.66 24.52
C ASN A 238 -2.09 -5.59 24.16
N THR A 239 -1.95 -4.99 22.97
CA THR A 239 -2.85 -3.91 22.52
C THR A 239 -4.30 -4.39 22.41
N ALA A 240 -4.51 -5.59 21.88
CA ALA A 240 -5.85 -6.18 21.73
C ALA A 240 -6.48 -6.54 23.09
N GLN A 241 -5.71 -7.09 24.03
CA GLN A 241 -6.17 -7.41 25.37
C GLN A 241 -6.51 -6.15 26.16
N THR A 242 -5.68 -5.11 26.12
CA THR A 242 -5.98 -3.82 26.75
C THR A 242 -7.23 -3.19 26.11
N ALA A 243 -7.41 -3.29 24.79
CA ALA A 243 -8.62 -2.83 24.13
C ALA A 243 -9.89 -3.54 24.64
N MET A 244 -9.81 -4.85 24.83
CA MET A 244 -10.90 -5.64 25.42
C MET A 244 -11.19 -5.24 26.87
N GLU A 245 -10.15 -5.09 27.69
CA GLU A 245 -10.25 -4.70 29.11
C GLU A 245 -10.92 -3.33 29.28
N PHE A 246 -10.57 -2.37 28.44
CA PHE A 246 -11.11 -1.01 28.49
C PHE A 246 -12.41 -0.83 27.68
N GLY A 247 -12.95 -1.90 27.08
CA GLY A 247 -14.25 -1.88 26.41
C GLY A 247 -14.28 -1.11 25.09
N VAL A 248 -13.17 -1.09 24.34
CA VAL A 248 -13.11 -0.53 22.97
C VAL A 248 -14.19 -1.18 22.12
N LYS A 249 -14.95 -0.40 21.33
CA LYS A 249 -16.06 -0.93 20.51
C LYS A 249 -15.55 -1.73 19.31
N LYS A 250 -14.52 -1.22 18.61
CA LYS A 250 -13.96 -1.84 17.41
C LYS A 250 -12.43 -1.82 17.44
N PHE A 251 -11.82 -2.98 17.21
CA PHE A 251 -10.37 -3.16 17.08
C PHE A 251 -10.04 -3.77 15.73
N ILE A 252 -9.34 -3.01 14.89
CA ILE A 252 -9.00 -3.39 13.52
C ILE A 252 -7.49 -3.56 13.42
N VAL A 253 -7.01 -4.79 13.22
CA VAL A 253 -5.59 -5.05 12.99
C VAL A 253 -5.26 -5.11 11.50
N LEU A 254 -4.14 -4.51 11.12
CA LEU A 254 -3.61 -4.64 9.77
C LEU A 254 -2.86 -5.96 9.65
N SER A 255 -3.19 -6.72 8.62
CA SER A 255 -2.51 -7.95 8.22
C SER A 255 -1.97 -7.82 6.79
N THR A 256 -1.46 -8.91 6.21
CA THR A 256 -0.75 -8.91 4.94
C THR A 256 -1.03 -10.20 4.18
N ASP A 257 -1.00 -10.13 2.85
CA ASP A 257 -0.93 -11.30 1.95
C ASP A 257 0.11 -12.35 2.38
N LYS A 258 1.24 -11.93 2.96
CA LYS A 258 2.30 -12.82 3.47
C LYS A 258 1.87 -13.72 4.63
N ALA A 259 0.73 -13.44 5.27
CA ALA A 259 0.12 -14.33 6.27
C ALA A 259 -0.56 -15.56 5.64
N VAL A 260 -0.79 -15.55 4.33
CA VAL A 260 -1.37 -16.66 3.56
C VAL A 260 -0.25 -17.61 3.12
N ASN A 261 -0.32 -18.89 3.51
CA ASN A 261 0.73 -19.89 3.25
C ASN A 261 2.13 -19.35 3.53
N PRO A 262 2.41 -18.86 4.75
CA PRO A 262 3.57 -18.03 5.01
C PRO A 262 4.86 -18.78 4.65
N ALA A 263 5.78 -18.07 3.99
CA ALA A 263 7.10 -18.58 3.63
C ALA A 263 8.23 -18.01 4.51
N ASN A 264 7.90 -17.04 5.37
CA ASN A 264 8.84 -16.31 6.22
C ASN A 264 8.26 -16.09 7.62
N VAL A 265 9.14 -15.79 8.57
CA VAL A 265 8.83 -15.50 9.97
C VAL A 265 7.86 -14.33 10.10
N MET A 266 8.07 -13.25 9.34
CA MET A 266 7.21 -12.07 9.38
C MET A 266 5.74 -12.43 9.07
N GLY A 267 5.50 -13.10 7.95
CA GLY A 267 4.19 -13.59 7.54
C GLY A 267 3.59 -14.57 8.55
N ALA A 268 4.40 -15.51 9.06
CA ALA A 268 3.96 -16.45 10.08
C ALA A 268 3.50 -15.73 11.36
N THR A 269 4.24 -14.72 11.84
CA THR A 269 3.81 -13.93 13.01
C THR A 269 2.47 -13.23 12.79
N LYS A 270 2.22 -12.67 11.59
CA LYS A 270 0.95 -12.04 11.25
C LYS A 270 -0.20 -13.03 11.17
N ARG A 271 0.03 -14.26 10.71
CA ARG A 271 -0.96 -15.34 10.76
C ARG A 271 -1.31 -15.74 12.20
N VAL A 272 -0.32 -15.75 13.11
CA VAL A 272 -0.60 -15.94 14.55
C VAL A 272 -1.41 -14.76 15.10
N THR A 273 -1.10 -13.51 14.73
CA THR A 273 -1.88 -12.33 15.11
C THR A 273 -3.36 -12.49 14.72
N GLU A 274 -3.66 -12.93 13.50
CA GLU A 274 -5.05 -13.18 13.06
C GLU A 274 -5.77 -14.18 13.96
N LYS A 275 -5.11 -15.29 14.31
CA LYS A 275 -5.66 -16.29 15.24
C LYS A 275 -5.93 -15.70 16.63
N ILE A 276 -5.04 -14.85 17.15
CA ILE A 276 -5.24 -14.17 18.44
C ILE A 276 -6.48 -13.28 18.39
N ILE A 277 -6.63 -12.47 17.35
CA ILE A 277 -7.76 -11.54 17.19
C ILE A 277 -9.08 -12.31 17.08
N GLN A 278 -9.10 -13.42 16.32
CA GLN A 278 -10.26 -14.30 16.23
C GLN A 278 -10.59 -15.00 17.56
N HIS A 279 -9.57 -15.41 18.33
CA HIS A 279 -9.76 -15.97 19.66
C HIS A 279 -10.38 -14.91 20.59
N LEU A 280 -9.79 -13.72 20.69
CA LEU A 280 -10.29 -12.67 21.58
C LEU A 280 -11.74 -12.27 21.26
N ASP A 281 -12.13 -12.19 19.98
CA ASP A 281 -13.52 -11.91 19.59
C ASP A 281 -14.54 -12.89 20.18
N LYS A 282 -14.20 -14.19 20.21
CA LYS A 282 -15.06 -15.24 20.78
C LYS A 282 -15.26 -15.08 22.29
N HIS A 283 -14.34 -14.42 22.99
CA HIS A 283 -14.33 -14.26 24.44
C HIS A 283 -14.82 -12.89 24.92
N THR A 284 -15.38 -12.07 24.03
CA THR A 284 -15.94 -10.78 24.40
C THR A 284 -17.24 -10.45 23.67
N THR A 285 -18.08 -9.66 24.33
CA THR A 285 -19.27 -9.06 23.71
C THR A 285 -19.16 -7.55 23.57
N SER A 286 -18.15 -6.93 24.20
CA SER A 286 -17.95 -5.47 24.20
C SER A 286 -17.12 -4.98 23.02
N THR A 287 -16.15 -5.78 22.57
CA THR A 287 -15.19 -5.39 21.54
C THR A 287 -15.34 -6.26 20.31
N ARG A 288 -15.50 -5.63 19.14
CA ARG A 288 -15.46 -6.33 17.85
C ARG A 288 -14.07 -6.28 17.27
N PHE A 289 -13.51 -7.45 17.06
CA PHE A 289 -12.15 -7.64 16.56
C PHE A 289 -12.21 -8.04 15.09
N ALA A 290 -11.42 -7.38 14.25
CA ALA A 290 -11.29 -7.78 12.85
C ALA A 290 -9.85 -7.59 12.36
N ALA A 291 -9.47 -8.37 11.34
CA ALA A 291 -8.20 -8.23 10.64
C ALA A 291 -8.44 -7.85 9.18
N VAL A 292 -7.55 -7.04 8.59
CA VAL A 292 -7.63 -6.65 7.17
C VAL A 292 -6.35 -7.02 6.45
N ARG A 293 -6.42 -7.95 5.49
CA ARG A 293 -5.31 -8.36 4.62
C ARG A 293 -5.31 -7.56 3.33
N PHE A 294 -4.12 -7.11 2.96
CA PHE A 294 -3.84 -6.53 1.65
C PHE A 294 -2.38 -6.79 1.27
N GLY A 295 -2.07 -6.54 0.00
CA GLY A 295 -0.75 -6.76 -0.57
C GLY A 295 0.20 -5.59 -0.34
N ASN A 296 1.13 -5.41 -1.27
CA ASN A 296 2.10 -4.32 -1.17
C ASN A 296 1.42 -2.97 -1.39
N VAL A 297 2.00 -1.94 -0.77
CA VAL A 297 1.53 -0.57 -0.90
C VAL A 297 2.64 0.30 -1.48
N LEU A 298 2.30 1.06 -2.51
CA LEU A 298 3.22 1.85 -3.33
C LEU A 298 3.85 2.97 -2.51
N GLY A 299 5.15 3.19 -2.73
CA GLY A 299 5.88 4.29 -2.08
C GLY A 299 6.02 4.16 -0.57
N SER A 300 5.64 3.03 0.04
CA SER A 300 5.84 2.83 1.48
C SER A 300 7.33 2.79 1.83
N ASN A 301 7.67 3.22 3.05
CA ASN A 301 9.07 3.32 3.49
C ASN A 301 9.81 1.99 3.34
N GLY A 302 11.01 2.03 2.76
CA GLY A 302 11.85 0.87 2.51
C GLY A 302 11.26 -0.16 1.53
N SER A 303 10.30 0.24 0.68
CA SER A 303 9.77 -0.62 -0.39
C SER A 303 10.63 -0.54 -1.66
N VAL A 304 10.29 -1.37 -2.64
CA VAL A 304 11.07 -1.54 -3.88
C VAL A 304 11.14 -0.27 -4.74
N ILE A 305 10.09 0.56 -4.76
CA ILE A 305 10.04 1.75 -5.62
C ILE A 305 11.06 2.82 -5.18
N PRO A 306 11.11 3.23 -3.89
CA PRO A 306 12.17 4.10 -3.40
C PRO A 306 13.59 3.58 -3.69
N ILE A 307 13.82 2.27 -3.52
CA ILE A 307 15.12 1.64 -3.80
C ILE A 307 15.47 1.76 -5.29
N PHE A 308 14.52 1.50 -6.19
CA PHE A 308 14.75 1.63 -7.62
C PHE A 308 15.01 3.07 -8.03
N LYS A 309 14.26 4.04 -7.48
CA LYS A 309 14.51 5.47 -7.73
C LYS A 309 15.91 5.87 -7.30
N GLU A 310 16.31 5.49 -6.09
CA GLU A 310 17.67 5.76 -5.58
C GLU A 310 18.75 5.10 -6.45
N GLN A 311 18.54 3.84 -6.88
CA GLN A 311 19.47 3.17 -7.79
C GLN A 311 19.57 3.88 -9.14
N ILE A 312 18.47 4.35 -9.69
CA ILE A 312 18.42 5.10 -10.96
C ILE A 312 19.14 6.45 -10.82
N GLU A 313 18.88 7.18 -9.73
CA GLU A 313 19.53 8.47 -9.44
C GLU A 313 21.06 8.32 -9.30
N HIS A 314 21.54 7.17 -8.84
CA HIS A 314 22.96 6.82 -8.78
C HIS A 314 23.54 6.22 -10.07
N GLY A 315 22.76 6.12 -11.16
CA GLY A 315 23.20 5.59 -12.46
C GLY A 315 23.12 4.06 -12.62
N GLY A 316 22.46 3.36 -11.69
CA GLY A 316 22.25 1.93 -11.72
C GLY A 316 23.44 1.07 -11.28
N PRO A 317 23.38 -0.25 -11.49
CA PRO A 317 22.26 -1.00 -12.05
C PRO A 317 21.07 -1.09 -11.08
N VAL A 318 19.87 -1.24 -11.61
CA VAL A 318 18.69 -1.56 -10.81
C VAL A 318 18.70 -3.04 -10.44
N THR A 319 18.48 -3.39 -9.17
CA THR A 319 18.54 -4.78 -8.71
C THR A 319 17.16 -5.40 -8.59
N VAL A 320 16.84 -6.36 -9.46
CA VAL A 320 15.57 -7.11 -9.42
C VAL A 320 15.84 -8.50 -8.83
N THR A 321 14.93 -9.01 -7.98
CA THR A 321 15.11 -10.33 -7.36
C THR A 321 15.03 -11.44 -8.39
N ASP A 322 13.96 -11.48 -9.17
CA ASP A 322 13.69 -12.51 -10.18
C ASP A 322 12.82 -11.94 -11.31
N ALA A 323 13.06 -12.37 -12.55
CA ALA A 323 12.33 -11.90 -13.73
C ALA A 323 10.83 -12.28 -13.71
N GLY A 324 10.49 -13.41 -13.10
CA GLY A 324 9.14 -13.92 -12.97
C GLY A 324 8.36 -13.37 -11.77
N MET A 325 9.01 -12.59 -10.89
CA MET A 325 8.39 -12.12 -9.65
C MET A 325 7.24 -11.14 -9.91
N THR A 326 6.09 -11.39 -9.30
CA THR A 326 4.97 -10.44 -9.28
C THR A 326 4.53 -10.07 -7.88
N ARG A 327 3.96 -8.86 -7.75
CA ARG A 327 3.35 -8.39 -6.51
C ARG A 327 2.05 -7.65 -6.80
N TYR A 328 1.13 -7.78 -5.88
CA TYR A 328 -0.08 -6.98 -5.81
C TYR A 328 0.23 -5.60 -5.26
N PHE A 329 -0.30 -4.55 -5.87
CA PHE A 329 -0.07 -3.17 -5.44
C PHE A 329 -1.37 -2.40 -5.26
N MET A 330 -1.35 -1.48 -4.30
CA MET A 330 -2.35 -0.44 -4.13
C MET A 330 -1.68 0.84 -3.62
N THR A 331 -2.35 1.98 -3.71
CA THR A 331 -1.81 3.22 -3.12
C THR A 331 -2.02 3.24 -1.60
N ILE A 332 -1.22 4.06 -0.89
CA ILE A 332 -1.37 4.23 0.55
C ILE A 332 -2.76 4.76 0.93
N PRO A 333 -3.29 5.83 0.28
CA PRO A 333 -4.65 6.29 0.53
C PRO A 333 -5.71 5.22 0.27
N GLU A 334 -5.58 4.47 -0.84
CA GLU A 334 -6.53 3.40 -1.18
C GLU A 334 -6.59 2.33 -0.09
N ALA A 335 -5.42 1.88 0.40
CA ALA A 335 -5.32 0.88 1.46
C ALA A 335 -5.99 1.36 2.75
N ALA A 336 -5.64 2.57 3.19
CA ALA A 336 -6.16 3.14 4.42
C ALA A 336 -7.68 3.35 4.36
N GLN A 337 -8.20 3.84 3.22
CA GLN A 337 -9.64 4.03 3.01
C GLN A 337 -10.41 2.72 3.11
N LEU A 338 -9.93 1.66 2.45
CA LEU A 338 -10.57 0.36 2.50
C LEU A 338 -10.47 -0.29 3.90
N VAL A 339 -9.37 -0.06 4.63
CA VAL A 339 -9.24 -0.48 6.03
C VAL A 339 -10.25 0.23 6.94
N VAL A 340 -10.44 1.54 6.76
CA VAL A 340 -11.44 2.31 7.51
C VAL A 340 -12.85 1.81 7.20
N GLN A 341 -13.18 1.53 5.93
CA GLN A 341 -14.47 0.96 5.55
C GLN A 341 -14.67 -0.46 6.11
N ALA A 342 -13.64 -1.32 6.06
CA ALA A 342 -13.69 -2.65 6.65
C ALA A 342 -14.00 -2.58 8.16
N GLY A 343 -13.46 -1.59 8.86
CA GLY A 343 -13.80 -1.34 10.27
C GLY A 343 -15.29 -1.02 10.49
N GLY A 344 -15.93 -0.30 9.57
CA GLY A 344 -17.38 -0.04 9.62
C GLY A 344 -18.21 -1.30 9.41
N LEU A 345 -17.76 -2.16 8.49
CA LEU A 345 -18.41 -3.44 8.14
C LEU A 345 -18.18 -4.57 9.16
N ALA A 346 -17.20 -4.43 10.06
CA ALA A 346 -16.84 -5.48 11.03
C ALA A 346 -17.94 -5.71 12.08
N HIS A 347 -18.39 -6.96 12.21
CA HIS A 347 -19.33 -7.44 13.21
C HIS A 347 -18.69 -8.33 14.29
N GLY A 348 -17.45 -8.78 14.09
CA GLY A 348 -16.66 -9.58 15.03
C GLY A 348 -16.05 -10.83 14.35
N GLY A 349 -14.74 -11.02 14.54
CA GLY A 349 -14.00 -12.22 14.14
C GLY A 349 -13.65 -12.30 12.65
N GLU A 350 -14.05 -11.31 11.84
CA GLU A 350 -13.79 -11.34 10.41
C GLU A 350 -12.33 -11.12 10.06
N VAL A 351 -11.89 -11.82 9.02
CA VAL A 351 -10.67 -11.48 8.29
C VAL A 351 -11.09 -10.98 6.91
N PHE A 352 -10.95 -9.67 6.72
CA PHE A 352 -11.21 -9.01 5.46
C PHE A 352 -10.01 -9.18 4.52
N VAL A 353 -10.28 -9.36 3.23
CA VAL A 353 -9.29 -9.37 2.15
C VAL A 353 -9.70 -8.31 1.15
N LEU A 354 -8.80 -7.34 0.94
CA LEU A 354 -9.02 -6.30 -0.05
C LEU A 354 -8.82 -6.86 -1.45
N ASP A 355 -9.63 -6.40 -2.41
CA ASP A 355 -9.30 -6.56 -3.82
C ASP A 355 -7.93 -5.90 -4.05
N MET A 356 -7.01 -6.61 -4.70
CA MET A 356 -5.70 -6.10 -5.09
C MET A 356 -5.52 -5.94 -6.60
N GLY A 357 -6.57 -6.20 -7.40
CA GLY A 357 -6.51 -6.11 -8.86
C GLY A 357 -5.51 -7.08 -9.44
N GLU A 358 -4.97 -6.74 -10.61
CA GLU A 358 -3.99 -7.59 -11.29
C GLU A 358 -2.58 -7.48 -10.68
N PRO A 359 -1.86 -8.60 -10.53
CA PRO A 359 -0.49 -8.57 -10.04
C PRO A 359 0.46 -7.95 -11.08
N VAL A 360 1.44 -7.19 -10.61
CA VAL A 360 2.42 -6.47 -11.43
C VAL A 360 3.77 -7.17 -11.38
N LYS A 361 4.39 -7.39 -12.55
CA LYS A 361 5.77 -7.88 -12.63
C LYS A 361 6.74 -6.83 -12.10
N ILE A 362 7.62 -7.23 -11.17
CA ILE A 362 8.63 -6.34 -10.60
C ILE A 362 9.65 -5.90 -11.66
N LEU A 363 9.97 -6.77 -12.62
CA LEU A 363 10.81 -6.41 -13.76
C LEU A 363 10.20 -5.27 -14.58
N SER A 364 8.92 -5.40 -14.95
CA SER A 364 8.22 -4.35 -15.70
C SER A 364 8.12 -3.04 -14.92
N LEU A 365 7.98 -3.12 -13.59
CA LEU A 365 8.02 -1.95 -12.71
C LEU A 365 9.38 -1.24 -12.76
N ALA A 366 10.49 -1.99 -12.71
CA ALA A 366 11.84 -1.45 -12.81
C ALA A 366 12.06 -0.76 -14.17
N GLU A 367 11.72 -1.43 -15.27
CA GLU A 367 11.86 -0.88 -16.62
C GLU A 367 11.04 0.39 -16.81
N ASN A 368 9.81 0.43 -16.29
CA ASN A 368 8.97 1.62 -16.38
C ASN A 368 9.53 2.78 -15.55
N LEU A 369 10.09 2.54 -14.37
CA LEU A 369 10.74 3.60 -13.59
C LEU A 369 11.97 4.17 -14.29
N ILE A 370 12.77 3.32 -14.94
CA ILE A 370 13.91 3.77 -15.76
C ILE A 370 13.41 4.67 -16.90
N ARG A 371 12.38 4.26 -17.64
CA ARG A 371 11.77 5.07 -18.73
C ARG A 371 11.21 6.39 -18.23
N LEU A 372 10.44 6.39 -17.14
CA LEU A 372 9.88 7.61 -16.53
C LEU A 372 10.98 8.56 -16.02
N SER A 373 12.17 8.05 -15.74
CA SER A 373 13.33 8.87 -15.34
C SER A 373 14.12 9.42 -16.55
N GLY A 374 13.64 9.20 -17.78
CA GLY A 374 14.28 9.69 -19.00
C GLY A 374 15.40 8.78 -19.54
N PHE A 375 15.49 7.54 -19.05
CA PHE A 375 16.52 6.58 -19.44
C PHE A 375 15.95 5.37 -20.19
N THR A 376 16.78 4.72 -20.99
CA THR A 376 16.44 3.49 -21.73
C THR A 376 16.94 2.26 -20.96
N PRO A 377 16.05 1.33 -20.53
CA PRO A 377 16.45 0.10 -19.87
C PRO A 377 17.44 -0.72 -20.70
N TYR A 378 18.46 -1.28 -20.05
CA TYR A 378 19.55 -2.08 -20.65
C TYR A 378 20.46 -1.35 -21.64
N VAL A 379 20.27 -0.04 -21.84
CA VAL A 379 21.15 0.81 -22.66
C VAL A 379 21.80 1.86 -21.77
N ASP A 380 20.99 2.67 -21.10
CA ASP A 380 21.47 3.71 -20.19
C ASP A 380 21.63 3.17 -18.77
N ILE A 381 20.71 2.30 -18.34
CA ILE A 381 20.69 1.69 -17.00
C ILE A 381 20.42 0.19 -17.12
N ASP A 382 21.37 -0.62 -16.64
CA ASP A 382 21.27 -2.09 -16.62
C ASP A 382 20.37 -2.60 -15.45
N ILE A 383 19.79 -3.79 -15.61
CA ILE A 383 19.00 -4.48 -14.58
C ILE A 383 19.69 -5.80 -14.21
N LYS A 384 20.10 -5.94 -12.95
CA LYS A 384 20.77 -7.15 -12.45
C LYS A 384 19.83 -8.01 -11.62
N PHE A 385 19.78 -9.30 -11.95
CA PHE A 385 19.04 -10.29 -11.17
C PHE A 385 19.87 -10.76 -9.96
N THR A 386 19.28 -10.65 -8.77
CA THR A 386 19.96 -10.94 -7.49
C THR A 386 19.58 -12.31 -6.91
N GLY A 387 18.55 -12.96 -7.44
CA GLY A 387 18.03 -14.22 -6.93
C GLY A 387 17.10 -14.04 -5.72
N LEU A 388 16.28 -15.05 -5.45
CA LEU A 388 15.33 -15.05 -4.33
C LEU A 388 16.06 -15.03 -2.99
N ARG A 389 15.63 -14.12 -2.11
CA ARG A 389 16.13 -14.09 -0.72
C ARG A 389 15.38 -15.12 0.13
N PRO A 390 15.99 -15.58 1.25
CA PRO A 390 15.34 -16.51 2.16
C PRO A 390 13.94 -16.02 2.58
N GLY A 391 12.96 -16.91 2.48
CA GLY A 391 11.57 -16.64 2.87
C GLY A 391 10.76 -15.78 1.90
N GLU A 392 11.31 -15.36 0.75
CA GLU A 392 10.55 -14.68 -0.29
C GLU A 392 9.76 -15.65 -1.18
N LYS A 393 8.57 -15.21 -1.61
CA LYS A 393 7.78 -15.90 -2.62
C LYS A 393 7.94 -15.26 -4.00
N LEU A 394 7.85 -16.06 -5.05
CA LEU A 394 7.77 -15.55 -6.41
C LEU A 394 6.43 -14.87 -6.69
N TYR A 395 5.35 -15.45 -6.14
CA TYR A 395 3.97 -14.97 -6.22
C TYR A 395 3.35 -14.97 -4.83
N GLU A 396 2.66 -13.88 -4.48
CA GLU A 396 1.89 -13.80 -3.23
C GLU A 396 0.45 -14.29 -3.46
N GLU A 397 -0.20 -14.72 -2.38
CA GLU A 397 -1.58 -15.22 -2.38
C GLU A 397 -2.42 -14.32 -1.46
N LEU A 398 -3.67 -14.02 -1.85
CA LEU A 398 -4.55 -13.15 -1.04
C LEU A 398 -5.46 -13.93 -0.08
N SER A 399 -5.67 -15.22 -0.30
CA SER A 399 -6.52 -16.08 0.53
C SER A 399 -6.08 -17.53 0.41
N LEU A 400 -6.35 -18.32 1.46
CA LEU A 400 -6.16 -19.78 1.41
C LEU A 400 -7.25 -20.45 0.56
N PRO A 401 -7.00 -21.60 -0.08
CA PRO A 401 -8.03 -22.34 -0.81
C PRO A 401 -9.28 -22.64 0.04
N GLU A 402 -9.09 -22.97 1.33
CA GLU A 402 -10.17 -23.22 2.28
C GLU A 402 -10.98 -21.95 2.60
N GLU A 403 -10.34 -20.78 2.53
CA GLU A 403 -10.99 -19.47 2.74
C GLU A 403 -11.76 -19.01 1.47
N MET A 404 -11.44 -19.56 0.29
CA MET A 404 -12.06 -19.17 -0.99
C MET A 404 -13.45 -19.80 -1.21
N GLY A 405 -13.71 -21.00 -0.69
CA GLY A 405 -14.95 -21.74 -0.92
C GLY A 405 -16.23 -21.10 -0.36
N GLY A 406 -16.10 -20.12 0.55
CA GLY A 406 -17.21 -19.36 1.13
C GLY A 406 -16.90 -17.88 1.31
N ARG A 407 -16.04 -17.31 0.46
CA ARG A 407 -15.72 -15.88 0.46
C ARG A 407 -17.00 -15.09 0.17
N GLN A 408 -17.36 -14.16 1.05
CA GLN A 408 -18.53 -13.32 0.87
C GLN A 408 -18.11 -11.94 0.39
N MET A 409 -18.80 -11.43 -0.63
CA MET A 409 -18.71 -10.02 -1.00
C MET A 409 -19.40 -9.19 0.07
N THR A 410 -18.79 -8.09 0.49
CA THR A 410 -19.47 -7.11 1.34
C THR A 410 -20.32 -6.17 0.47
N ALA A 411 -20.99 -5.19 1.11
CA ALA A 411 -21.63 -4.10 0.39
C ALA A 411 -20.65 -3.30 -0.50
N ASN A 412 -19.35 -3.35 -0.19
CA ASN A 412 -18.28 -2.83 -1.04
C ASN A 412 -17.64 -3.97 -1.84
N ASN A 413 -17.69 -3.89 -3.17
CA ASN A 413 -17.15 -4.92 -4.08
C ASN A 413 -15.62 -5.06 -4.04
N LYS A 414 -14.90 -4.14 -3.39
CA LYS A 414 -13.45 -4.20 -3.16
C LYS A 414 -13.07 -4.80 -1.80
N ILE A 415 -14.06 -5.15 -0.97
CA ILE A 415 -13.83 -5.73 0.37
C ILE A 415 -14.57 -7.05 0.45
N PHE A 416 -13.85 -8.10 0.83
CA PHE A 416 -14.39 -9.44 0.95
C PHE A 416 -14.09 -10.01 2.34
N VAL A 417 -14.97 -10.86 2.83
CA VAL A 417 -14.77 -11.59 4.09
C VAL A 417 -14.37 -13.03 3.76
N THR A 418 -13.27 -13.51 4.35
CA THR A 418 -12.87 -14.92 4.22
C THR A 418 -13.78 -15.81 5.06
N SER A 419 -13.97 -17.06 4.65
CA SER A 419 -14.60 -18.05 5.53
C SER A 419 -13.78 -18.23 6.82
N PRO A 420 -14.41 -18.33 7.99
CA PRO A 420 -13.71 -18.67 9.22
C PRO A 420 -12.99 -20.01 9.07
N VAL A 421 -11.72 -20.05 9.48
CA VAL A 421 -10.96 -21.31 9.57
C VAL A 421 -10.84 -21.64 11.05
N ASP A 422 -11.51 -22.70 11.48
CA ASP A 422 -11.44 -23.14 12.87
C ASP A 422 -10.01 -23.59 13.22
N PHE A 423 -9.62 -23.31 14.45
CA PHE A 423 -8.37 -23.76 15.04
C PHE A 423 -8.59 -24.06 16.52
N SER A 424 -7.72 -24.91 17.08
CA SER A 424 -7.76 -25.23 18.50
C SER A 424 -7.26 -24.06 19.35
N GLU A 425 -8.14 -23.52 20.20
CA GLU A 425 -7.80 -22.43 21.12
C GLU A 425 -6.80 -22.89 22.19
N ASP A 426 -6.94 -24.13 22.68
CA ASP A 426 -6.00 -24.73 23.64
C ASP A 426 -4.59 -24.86 23.06
N GLU A 427 -4.48 -25.27 21.79
CA GLU A 427 -3.19 -25.34 21.10
C GLU A 427 -2.59 -23.96 20.87
N LEU A 428 -3.41 -22.96 20.52
CA LEU A 428 -2.96 -21.57 20.39
C LEU A 428 -2.41 -21.06 21.73
N LEU A 429 -3.17 -21.16 22.82
CA LEU A 429 -2.77 -20.67 24.13
C LEU A 429 -1.51 -21.36 24.64
N LYS A 430 -1.42 -22.68 24.53
CA LYS A 430 -0.23 -23.44 24.90
C LYS A 430 1.00 -23.00 24.11
N ALA A 431 0.84 -22.78 22.81
CA ALA A 431 1.95 -22.37 21.97
C ALA A 431 2.36 -20.90 22.21
N LEU A 432 1.43 -20.01 22.58
CA LEU A 432 1.76 -18.64 23.01
C LEU A 432 2.61 -18.65 24.29
N GLU A 433 2.30 -19.51 25.26
CA GLU A 433 3.14 -19.68 26.45
C GLU A 433 4.55 -20.18 26.10
N GLU A 434 4.67 -21.15 25.18
CA GLU A 434 5.97 -21.60 24.68
C GLU A 434 6.74 -20.46 23.97
N LEU A 435 6.05 -19.57 23.24
CA LEU A 435 6.64 -18.43 22.53
C LEU A 435 7.11 -17.30 23.47
N ARG A 436 6.64 -17.21 24.72
CA ARG A 436 7.13 -16.19 25.67
C ARG A 436 8.63 -16.34 25.95
N CYS A 437 9.14 -17.57 25.89
CA CYS A 437 10.55 -17.93 26.08
C CYS A 437 11.27 -18.22 24.76
N VAL A 438 10.79 -17.64 23.66
CA VAL A 438 11.34 -17.87 22.32
C VAL A 438 12.82 -17.47 22.22
N ASN A 439 13.59 -18.25 21.47
CA ASN A 439 14.97 -17.96 21.12
C ASN A 439 15.23 -18.36 19.66
N ARG A 440 16.40 -18.00 19.13
CA ARG A 440 16.74 -18.23 17.72
C ARG A 440 16.68 -19.70 17.29
N LYS A 441 16.86 -20.66 18.22
CA LYS A 441 16.88 -22.09 17.92
C LYS A 441 15.48 -22.68 17.79
N ASN A 442 14.50 -22.18 18.54
CA ASN A 442 13.16 -22.77 18.60
C ASN A 442 12.07 -21.95 17.90
N VAL A 443 12.31 -20.67 17.58
CA VAL A 443 11.30 -19.76 17.03
C VAL A 443 10.56 -20.31 15.82
N ARG A 444 11.28 -20.84 14.83
CA ARG A 444 10.66 -21.33 13.59
C ARG A 444 9.85 -22.61 13.82
N GLN A 445 10.36 -23.52 14.66
CA GLN A 445 9.66 -24.73 15.06
C GLN A 445 8.34 -24.41 15.79
N LEU A 446 8.37 -23.44 16.72
CA LEU A 446 7.19 -23.00 17.46
C LEU A 446 6.17 -22.32 16.54
N LEU A 447 6.62 -21.46 15.63
CA LEU A 447 5.74 -20.84 14.63
C LEU A 447 5.08 -21.89 13.73
N LYS A 448 5.82 -22.91 13.29
CA LYS A 448 5.30 -24.01 12.46
C LYS A 448 4.26 -24.87 13.19
N LYS A 449 4.37 -25.01 14.51
CA LYS A 449 3.38 -25.72 15.33
C LYS A 449 2.04 -24.98 15.36
N ILE A 450 2.05 -23.64 15.39
CA ILE A 450 0.85 -22.80 15.41
C ILE A 450 0.27 -22.59 14.00
N VAL A 451 1.16 -22.54 13.02
CA VAL A 451 0.84 -22.28 11.61
C VAL A 451 1.37 -23.47 10.79
N PRO A 452 0.61 -24.58 10.69
CA PRO A 452 1.11 -25.81 10.06
C PRO A 452 1.50 -25.66 8.58
N ASN A 453 0.88 -24.72 7.87
CA ASN A 453 1.20 -24.36 6.49
C ASN A 453 2.37 -23.37 6.36
N TYR A 454 3.03 -23.00 7.46
CA TYR A 454 4.30 -22.27 7.41
C TYR A 454 5.38 -23.17 6.82
N THR A 455 5.88 -22.77 5.65
CA THR A 455 6.90 -23.51 4.92
C THR A 455 8.12 -22.64 4.69
N GLU A 456 9.22 -22.97 5.36
CA GLU A 456 10.50 -22.35 5.06
C GLU A 456 10.93 -22.74 3.65
N LYS A 457 10.87 -21.78 2.71
CA LYS A 457 11.53 -21.95 1.42
C LYS A 457 13.02 -21.67 1.63
N GLY A 458 13.80 -22.75 1.47
CA GLY A 458 15.17 -22.88 1.93
C GLY A 458 16.16 -21.84 1.42
N GLU A 459 17.23 -21.75 2.20
CA GLU A 459 18.52 -21.08 2.00
C GLU A 459 18.91 -20.83 0.55
N CYS A 460 19.27 -19.59 0.25
CA CYS A 460 19.85 -19.19 -1.02
C CYS A 460 21.13 -20.01 -1.27
N ARG A 461 21.23 -20.66 -2.43
CA ARG A 461 22.51 -21.24 -2.88
C ARG A 461 23.54 -20.10 -2.93
N PRO A 462 24.75 -20.26 -2.36
CA PRO A 462 25.80 -19.28 -2.60
C PRO A 462 26.03 -19.18 -4.10
N CYS A 463 26.11 -17.95 -4.61
CA CYS A 463 26.50 -17.66 -5.98
C CYS A 463 27.80 -18.43 -6.27
N VAL A 464 27.72 -19.42 -7.16
CA VAL A 464 28.92 -20.06 -7.68
C VAL A 464 29.60 -19.00 -8.53
N GLU A 465 30.67 -18.42 -8.00
CA GLU A 465 31.61 -17.61 -8.77
C GLU A 465 32.01 -18.40 -10.01
N GLY A 466 31.81 -17.77 -11.18
CA GLY A 466 32.15 -18.36 -12.45
C GLY A 466 33.63 -18.72 -12.47
N ASN A 467 33.92 -20.02 -12.52
CA ASN A 467 35.23 -20.46 -12.94
C ASN A 467 35.37 -20.20 -14.43
N GLU A 468 36.20 -19.21 -14.73
CA GLU A 468 36.81 -19.00 -16.02
C GLU A 468 37.49 -20.27 -16.55
N LYS A 469 37.27 -20.48 -17.86
CA LYS A 469 38.23 -20.90 -18.92
C LYS A 469 38.53 -22.38 -19.14
N PRO A 470 39.01 -22.73 -20.36
CA PRO A 470 39.30 -21.89 -21.53
C PRO A 470 38.27 -21.96 -22.66
#